data_AF-A0A0N1KU72-F1
#
_entry.id   AF-A0A0N1KU72-F1
#
_cell.length_a   1.000
_cell.length_b   1.000
_cell.length_c   1.000
_cell.angle_alpha   90.00
_cell.angle_beta   90.00
_cell.angle_gamma   90.00
#
_symmetry.space_group_name_H-M   'P 1'
#
loop_
_entity.id
_entity.type
_entity.pdbx_description
1 polymer ?
#
loop_
_entity_poly.entity_id
_entity_poly.type
_entity_poly.pdbx_seq_one_letter_code
_entity_poly.pdbx_strand_id
1 'polypeptide(L)'
;MTEEQKIKTRERNNQLIESRQYRFNSWLPILEDPNTRTIEEIKGRMGVMNALINISFEAPVTIIRKWIDQNGLTQHLSNWEHEILLKDNDELTEYEINSLRWYLEGLWALMWATGLISHLDETQWCSDEMASMLPNLEKNDDNEKITQLSTLKTDDEMYEMLDLYYRLHWYCVDERIKGQQAKINEGLVYERRKALEWLINKNSDWDNIEMST
;
A
#
# COMPACT_ATOMS: atom_id res chain seq x y z
N MET A 1 -2.57 18.67 -11.85
CA MET A 1 -1.38 18.43 -12.70
C MET A 1 -1.80 18.53 -14.16
N THR A 2 -0.96 19.03 -15.08
CA THR A 2 -1.34 19.18 -16.50
C THR A 2 -1.18 17.88 -17.27
N GLU A 3 -1.90 17.72 -18.39
CA GLU A 3 -1.78 16.56 -19.27
C GLU A 3 -0.34 16.40 -19.81
N GLU A 4 0.35 17.51 -20.10
CA GLU A 4 1.76 17.49 -20.51
C GLU A 4 2.67 16.90 -19.42
N GLN A 5 2.44 17.24 -18.15
CA GLN A 5 3.19 16.68 -17.01
C GLN A 5 2.94 15.18 -16.86
N LYS A 6 1.70 14.73 -17.06
CA LYS A 6 1.33 13.30 -17.03
C LYS A 6 2.03 12.51 -18.13
N ILE A 7 2.03 13.04 -19.35
CA ILE A 7 2.72 12.41 -20.48
C ILE A 7 4.23 12.33 -20.20
N LYS A 8 4.85 13.41 -19.71
CA LYS A 8 6.27 13.39 -19.33
C LYS A 8 6.58 12.35 -18.25
N THR A 9 5.70 12.20 -17.26
CA THR A 9 5.84 11.19 -16.21
C THR A 9 5.83 9.78 -16.79
N ARG A 10 4.85 9.47 -17.64
CA ARG A 10 4.80 8.20 -18.37
C ARG A 10 6.10 7.92 -19.13
N GLU A 11 6.58 8.88 -19.92
CA GLU A 11 7.76 8.64 -20.76
C GLU A 11 9.01 8.40 -19.92
N ARG A 12 9.18 9.15 -18.83
CA ARG A 12 10.27 8.92 -17.87
C ARG A 12 10.18 7.54 -17.21
N ASN A 13 8.99 7.13 -16.77
CA ASN A 13 8.80 5.82 -16.16
C ASN A 13 9.02 4.68 -17.18
N ASN A 14 8.58 4.85 -18.43
CA ASN A 14 8.90 3.90 -19.50
C ASN A 14 10.42 3.76 -19.70
N GLN A 15 11.17 4.87 -19.75
CA GLN A 15 12.63 4.84 -19.84
C GLN A 15 13.29 4.17 -18.63
N LEU A 16 12.78 4.41 -17.42
CA LEU A 16 13.26 3.76 -16.21
C LEU A 16 13.05 2.24 -16.28
N ILE A 17 11.86 1.80 -16.66
CA ILE A 17 11.50 0.38 -16.81
C ILE A 17 12.38 -0.29 -17.89
N GLU A 18 12.60 0.38 -19.01
CA GLU A 18 13.51 -0.09 -20.07
C GLU A 18 14.96 -0.21 -19.56
N SER A 19 15.44 0.77 -18.79
CA SER A 19 16.79 0.75 -18.22
C SER A 19 17.01 -0.42 -17.25
N ARG A 20 15.94 -0.89 -16.60
CA ARG A 20 15.90 -2.07 -15.73
C ARG A 20 15.72 -3.38 -16.50
N GLN A 21 15.67 -3.32 -17.84
CA GLN A 21 15.48 -4.46 -18.72
C GLN A 21 14.16 -5.20 -18.47
N TYR A 22 13.12 -4.46 -18.12
CA TYR A 22 11.74 -4.94 -18.08
C TYR A 22 11.04 -4.58 -19.38
N ARG A 23 9.98 -5.31 -19.73
CA ARG A 23 9.12 -4.92 -20.85
C ARG A 23 8.12 -3.87 -20.38
N PHE A 24 7.78 -2.94 -21.25
CA PHE A 24 6.76 -1.95 -21.00
C PHE A 24 5.85 -1.80 -22.22
N ASN A 25 4.65 -1.26 -21.99
CA ASN A 25 3.73 -0.86 -23.04
C ASN A 25 3.61 0.68 -23.04
N SER A 26 4.16 1.31 -24.08
CA SER A 26 4.13 2.77 -24.26
C SER A 26 2.71 3.34 -24.43
N TRP A 27 1.74 2.48 -24.78
CA TRP A 27 0.36 2.85 -25.05
C TRP A 27 -0.55 2.74 -23.82
N LEU A 28 -0.02 2.34 -22.67
CA LEU A 28 -0.82 2.35 -21.45
C LEU A 28 -1.35 3.77 -21.18
N PRO A 29 -2.65 3.89 -20.79
CA PRO A 29 -3.25 5.18 -20.46
C PRO A 29 -2.43 5.96 -19.43
N ILE A 30 -2.55 7.29 -19.50
CA ILE A 30 -2.15 8.14 -18.37
C ILE A 30 -3.22 8.06 -17.29
N LEU A 31 -2.82 8.21 -16.03
CA LEU A 31 -3.74 8.17 -14.90
C LEU A 31 -4.60 9.44 -14.82
N GLU A 32 -5.71 9.33 -14.11
CA GLU A 32 -6.62 10.44 -13.82
C GLU A 32 -5.95 11.52 -12.96
N ASP A 33 -6.60 12.67 -12.80
CA ASP A 33 -6.05 13.71 -11.92
C ASP A 33 -6.04 13.25 -10.46
N PRO A 34 -4.95 13.52 -9.73
CA PRO A 34 -4.87 13.15 -8.33
C PRO A 34 -5.92 13.93 -7.52
N ASN A 35 -6.61 13.21 -6.67
CA ASN A 35 -7.57 13.72 -5.68
C ASN A 35 -7.16 13.14 -4.33
N THR A 36 -5.94 13.50 -3.92
CA THR A 36 -5.18 12.88 -2.82
C THR A 36 -5.91 13.01 -1.50
N ARG A 37 -5.85 11.94 -0.70
CA ARG A 37 -6.31 11.93 0.68
C ARG A 37 -5.48 12.85 1.57
N THR A 38 -6.11 13.34 2.64
CA THR A 38 -5.41 14.10 3.66
C THR A 38 -4.43 13.21 4.42
N ILE A 39 -3.38 13.81 4.98
CA ILE A 39 -2.42 13.09 5.83
C ILE A 39 -3.09 12.41 7.04
N GLU A 40 -4.19 12.97 7.54
CA GLU A 40 -4.97 12.40 8.65
C GLU A 40 -5.68 11.10 8.26
N GLU A 41 -6.27 11.05 7.07
CA GLU A 41 -6.88 9.82 6.53
C GLU A 41 -5.81 8.74 6.30
N ILE A 42 -4.63 9.14 5.81
CA ILE A 42 -3.51 8.24 5.54
C ILE A 42 -2.97 7.66 6.85
N LYS A 43 -2.78 8.47 7.88
CA LYS A 43 -2.38 8.02 9.22
C LYS A 43 -3.37 7.05 9.84
N GLY A 44 -4.67 7.33 9.72
CA GLY A 44 -5.72 6.43 10.20
C GLY A 44 -5.60 5.05 9.54
N ARG A 45 -5.43 5.03 8.21
CA ARG A 45 -5.21 3.80 7.44
C ARG A 45 -3.93 3.07 7.84
N MET A 46 -2.82 3.80 8.01
CA MET A 46 -1.55 3.22 8.45
C MET A 46 -1.66 2.56 9.83
N GLY A 47 -2.37 3.21 10.78
CA GLY A 47 -2.61 2.67 12.12
C GLY A 47 -3.42 1.38 12.09
N VAL A 48 -4.50 1.35 11.30
CA VAL A 48 -5.32 0.14 11.09
C VAL A 48 -4.48 -0.99 10.49
N MET A 49 -3.73 -0.71 9.42
CA MET A 49 -2.89 -1.72 8.77
C MET A 49 -1.81 -2.26 9.71
N ASN A 50 -1.10 -1.37 10.43
CA ASN A 50 -0.11 -1.76 11.43
C ASN A 50 -0.71 -2.69 12.48
N ALA A 51 -1.90 -2.38 12.98
CA ALA A 51 -2.58 -3.20 13.97
C ALA A 51 -2.96 -4.58 13.41
N LEU A 52 -3.61 -4.62 12.25
CA LEU A 52 -4.12 -5.86 11.65
C LEU A 52 -3.02 -6.82 11.19
N ILE A 53 -1.88 -6.32 10.74
CA ILE A 53 -0.71 -7.15 10.38
C ILE A 53 -0.33 -8.08 11.54
N ASN A 54 -0.44 -7.64 12.79
CA ASN A 54 -0.09 -8.45 13.97
C ASN A 54 -0.96 -9.71 14.11
N ILE A 55 -2.21 -9.70 13.65
CA ILE A 55 -3.07 -10.89 13.62
C ILE A 55 -2.44 -11.98 12.74
N SER A 56 -1.83 -11.60 11.62
CA SER A 56 -1.13 -12.54 10.75
C SER A 56 0.09 -13.19 11.43
N PHE A 57 0.62 -12.56 12.48
CA PHE A 57 1.69 -13.05 13.35
C PHE A 57 1.15 -13.63 14.67
N GLU A 58 -0.07 -14.18 14.65
CA GLU A 58 -0.70 -14.90 15.76
C GLU A 58 -1.08 -14.02 16.97
N ALA A 59 -1.09 -12.69 16.84
CA ALA A 59 -1.62 -11.83 17.88
C ALA A 59 -3.13 -12.10 18.10
N PRO A 60 -3.63 -12.12 19.34
CA PRO A 60 -5.05 -12.35 19.58
C PRO A 60 -5.92 -11.24 18.99
N VAL A 61 -6.95 -11.59 18.21
CA VAL A 61 -7.85 -10.62 17.55
C VAL A 61 -8.49 -9.68 18.58
N THR A 62 -8.81 -10.19 19.77
CA THR A 62 -9.38 -9.39 20.87
C THR A 62 -8.44 -8.29 21.37
N ILE A 63 -7.12 -8.54 21.38
CA ILE A 63 -6.11 -7.55 21.76
C ILE A 63 -6.01 -6.48 20.67
N ILE A 64 -5.97 -6.89 19.40
CA ILE A 64 -5.90 -5.97 18.26
C ILE A 64 -7.15 -5.09 18.17
N ARG A 65 -8.34 -5.68 18.32
CA ARG A 65 -9.63 -4.96 18.38
C ARG A 65 -9.62 -3.89 19.46
N LYS A 66 -9.23 -4.27 20.69
CA LYS A 66 -9.14 -3.34 21.82
C LYS A 66 -8.14 -2.21 21.55
N TRP A 67 -6.98 -2.52 20.97
CA TRP A 67 -5.98 -1.50 20.65
C TRP A 67 -6.51 -0.50 19.61
N ILE A 68 -7.20 -0.97 18.57
CA ILE A 68 -7.84 -0.13 17.55
C ILE A 68 -8.87 0.82 18.19
N ASP A 69 -9.74 0.29 19.06
CA ASP A 69 -10.75 1.10 19.74
C ASP A 69 -10.12 2.15 20.67
N GLN A 70 -9.09 1.76 21.45
CA GLN A 70 -8.37 2.66 22.36
C GLN A 70 -7.66 3.80 21.65
N ASN A 71 -7.20 3.57 20.41
CA ASN A 71 -6.52 4.58 19.60
C ASN A 71 -7.47 5.34 18.67
N GLY A 72 -8.79 5.13 18.77
CA GLY A 72 -9.80 5.83 17.96
C GLY A 72 -9.74 5.49 16.47
N LEU A 73 -9.25 4.30 16.12
CA LEU A 73 -9.01 3.89 14.74
C LEU A 73 -10.20 3.19 14.09
N THR A 74 -11.25 2.87 14.86
CA THR A 74 -12.44 2.13 14.41
C THR A 74 -13.10 2.75 13.17
N GLN A 75 -13.10 4.08 13.06
CA GLN A 75 -13.67 4.82 11.93
C GLN A 75 -12.88 4.72 10.61
N HIS A 76 -11.66 4.18 10.65
CA HIS A 76 -10.77 4.04 9.49
C HIS A 76 -10.72 2.60 8.95
N LEU A 77 -11.45 1.68 9.60
CA LEU A 77 -11.57 0.30 9.15
C LEU A 77 -12.41 0.22 7.87
N SER A 78 -12.00 -0.68 6.98
CA SER A 78 -12.84 -1.11 5.88
C SER A 78 -13.91 -2.10 6.35
N ASN A 79 -14.86 -2.45 5.48
CA ASN A 79 -15.92 -3.40 5.84
C ASN A 79 -15.34 -4.79 6.12
N TRP A 80 -14.42 -5.24 5.26
CA TRP A 80 -13.74 -6.52 5.45
C TRP A 80 -12.94 -6.56 6.76
N GLU A 81 -12.26 -5.46 7.10
CA GLU A 81 -11.47 -5.37 8.33
C GLU A 81 -12.34 -5.39 9.58
N HIS A 82 -13.50 -4.75 9.53
CA HIS A 82 -14.51 -4.88 10.58
C HIS A 82 -14.94 -6.34 10.77
N GLU A 83 -15.19 -7.07 9.68
CA GLU A 83 -15.57 -8.49 9.74
C GLU A 83 -14.46 -9.35 10.35
N ILE A 84 -13.19 -9.15 9.94
CA ILE A 84 -12.02 -9.82 10.54
C ILE A 84 -11.98 -9.58 12.04
N LEU A 85 -12.16 -8.32 12.46
CA LEU A 85 -12.09 -7.99 13.87
C LEU A 85 -13.23 -8.58 14.66
N LEU A 86 -14.34 -9.04 14.08
CA LEU A 86 -15.44 -9.67 14.83
C LEU A 86 -15.15 -11.13 15.20
N LYS A 87 -14.22 -11.79 14.51
CA LYS A 87 -13.88 -13.21 14.66
C LYS A 87 -12.98 -13.50 15.87
N ASP A 88 -12.94 -14.76 16.25
CA ASP A 88 -11.86 -15.34 17.06
C ASP A 88 -10.73 -15.88 16.16
N ASN A 89 -9.52 -16.06 16.71
CA ASN A 89 -8.33 -16.44 15.93
C ASN A 89 -8.48 -17.78 15.19
N ASP A 90 -9.21 -18.74 15.75
CA ASP A 90 -9.45 -20.07 15.17
C ASP A 90 -10.52 -20.07 14.05
N GLU A 91 -11.26 -18.97 13.90
CA GLU A 91 -12.23 -18.76 12.83
C GLU A 91 -11.61 -18.09 11.59
N LEU A 92 -10.36 -17.61 11.69
CA LEU A 92 -9.66 -16.98 10.59
C LEU A 92 -9.20 -18.01 9.57
N THR A 93 -9.50 -17.75 8.30
CA THR A 93 -9.07 -18.60 7.19
C THR A 93 -7.61 -18.30 6.81
N GLU A 94 -6.93 -19.27 6.18
CA GLU A 94 -5.59 -19.06 5.62
C GLU A 94 -5.56 -17.89 4.62
N TYR A 95 -6.62 -17.74 3.83
CA TYR A 95 -6.76 -16.61 2.90
C TYR A 95 -6.71 -15.28 3.65
N GLU A 96 -7.49 -15.13 4.73
CA GLU A 96 -7.54 -13.89 5.51
C GLU A 96 -6.20 -13.58 6.20
N ILE A 97 -5.58 -14.59 6.78
CA ILE A 97 -4.25 -14.46 7.39
C ILE A 97 -3.21 -14.00 6.35
N ASN A 98 -3.24 -14.60 5.16
CA ASN A 98 -2.34 -14.23 4.07
C ASN A 98 -2.64 -12.82 3.54
N SER A 99 -3.91 -12.43 3.40
CA SER A 99 -4.30 -11.07 3.00
C SER A 99 -3.83 -10.02 4.02
N LEU A 100 -3.96 -10.28 5.32
CA LEU A 100 -3.44 -9.39 6.36
C LEU A 100 -1.91 -9.32 6.35
N ARG A 101 -1.23 -10.41 5.97
CA ARG A 101 0.24 -10.40 5.83
C ARG A 101 0.70 -9.52 4.67
N TRP A 102 -0.04 -9.52 3.57
CA TRP A 102 0.23 -8.65 2.40
C TRP A 102 0.09 -7.16 2.69
N TYR A 103 -0.60 -6.77 3.78
CA TYR A 103 -0.65 -5.37 4.21
C TYR A 103 0.73 -4.79 4.55
N LEU A 104 1.74 -5.62 4.84
CA LEU A 104 3.12 -5.15 5.01
C LEU A 104 3.57 -4.30 3.81
N GLU A 105 3.32 -4.78 2.58
CA GLU A 105 3.76 -4.09 1.37
C GLU A 105 2.91 -2.86 1.06
N GLY A 106 1.60 -2.92 1.29
CA GLY A 106 0.74 -1.74 1.18
C GLY A 106 1.09 -0.65 2.20
N LEU A 107 1.37 -1.04 3.45
CA LEU A 107 1.80 -0.11 4.51
C LEU A 107 3.16 0.49 4.19
N TRP A 108 4.09 -0.28 3.61
CA TRP A 108 5.38 0.21 3.15
C TRP A 108 5.24 1.34 2.11
N ALA A 109 4.28 1.22 1.17
CA ALA A 109 3.97 2.30 0.23
C ALA A 109 3.41 3.56 0.92
N LEU A 110 2.56 3.41 1.94
CA LEU A 110 2.07 4.55 2.73
C LEU A 110 3.19 5.19 3.56
N MET A 111 4.11 4.41 4.11
CA MET A 111 5.30 4.93 4.81
C MET A 111 6.19 5.75 3.87
N TRP A 112 6.33 5.32 2.61
CA TRP A 112 7.02 6.11 1.59
C TRP A 112 6.31 7.44 1.32
N ALA A 113 4.97 7.41 1.20
CA ALA A 113 4.17 8.61 0.98
C ALA A 113 4.30 9.62 2.13
N THR A 114 4.39 9.17 3.39
CA THR A 114 4.59 10.04 4.55
C THR A 114 6.04 10.42 4.81
N GLY A 115 6.98 9.99 3.96
CA GLY A 115 8.40 10.27 4.09
C GLY A 115 9.11 9.52 5.22
N LEU A 116 8.48 8.49 5.81
CA LEU A 116 9.15 7.61 6.79
C LEU A 116 10.28 6.81 6.15
N ILE A 117 10.13 6.49 4.86
CA ILE A 117 11.16 5.87 4.04
C ILE A 117 11.36 6.69 2.76
N SER A 118 12.58 6.71 2.23
CA SER A 118 12.93 7.55 1.08
C SER A 118 12.65 6.89 -0.28
N HIS A 119 12.68 5.56 -0.35
CA HIS A 119 12.60 4.81 -1.60
C HIS A 119 11.57 3.69 -1.51
N LEU A 120 10.91 3.41 -2.63
CA LEU A 120 9.92 2.34 -2.78
C LEU A 120 10.34 1.39 -3.93
N ASP A 121 11.43 0.65 -3.69
CA ASP A 121 12.09 -0.22 -4.68
C ASP A 121 11.29 -1.50 -4.95
N GLU A 122 10.88 -1.74 -6.19
CA GLU A 122 10.05 -2.89 -6.58
C GLU A 122 10.75 -4.26 -6.47
N THR A 123 12.07 -4.26 -6.25
CA THR A 123 12.90 -5.48 -6.17
C THR A 123 13.13 -5.94 -4.73
N GLN A 124 12.78 -5.10 -3.75
CA GLN A 124 13.02 -5.35 -2.33
C GLN A 124 11.70 -5.42 -1.58
N TRP A 125 11.54 -6.46 -0.77
CA TRP A 125 10.48 -6.54 0.25
C TRP A 125 10.59 -5.37 1.24
N CYS A 126 9.53 -5.12 2.02
CA CYS A 126 9.62 -4.21 3.16
C CYS A 126 10.79 -4.60 4.07
N SER A 127 11.50 -3.62 4.64
CA SER A 127 12.72 -3.91 5.39
C SER A 127 12.43 -4.48 6.79
N ASP A 128 13.36 -5.27 7.32
CA ASP A 128 13.25 -5.87 8.66
C ASP A 128 13.14 -4.80 9.77
N GLU A 129 13.60 -3.57 9.50
CA GLU A 129 13.50 -2.43 10.39
C GLU A 129 12.11 -1.78 10.44
N MET A 130 11.18 -2.19 9.56
CA MET A 130 9.81 -1.62 9.49
C MET A 130 9.11 -1.57 10.85
N ALA A 131 9.18 -2.66 11.61
CA ALA A 131 8.54 -2.76 12.92
C ALA A 131 9.10 -1.75 13.95
N SER A 132 10.35 -1.30 13.80
CA SER A 132 10.95 -0.31 14.70
C SER A 132 10.43 1.11 14.47
N MET A 133 10.04 1.41 13.22
CA MET A 133 9.53 2.71 12.79
C MET A 133 8.05 2.92 13.14
N LEU A 134 7.33 1.84 13.44
CA LEU A 134 5.89 1.84 13.73
C LEU A 134 5.61 1.57 15.22
N PRO A 135 4.38 1.83 15.70
CA PRO A 135 3.97 1.46 17.06
C PRO A 135 4.14 -0.03 17.33
N ASN A 136 4.74 -0.38 18.48
CA ASN A 136 4.87 -1.77 18.92
C ASN A 136 3.68 -2.16 19.82
N LEU A 137 2.73 -2.89 19.24
CA LEU A 137 1.51 -3.31 19.93
C LEU A 137 1.77 -4.34 21.04
N GLU A 138 2.79 -5.18 20.91
CA GLU A 138 3.20 -6.15 21.95
C GLU A 138 3.66 -5.42 23.23
N LYS A 139 4.33 -4.28 23.06
CA LYS A 139 4.75 -3.39 24.16
C LYS A 139 3.66 -2.44 24.63
N ASN A 140 2.46 -2.53 24.05
CA ASN A 140 1.33 -1.64 24.33
C ASN A 140 1.68 -0.16 24.06
N ASP A 141 2.51 0.11 23.04
CA ASP A 141 2.69 1.46 22.51
C ASP A 141 1.34 1.95 21.95
N ASP A 142 1.04 3.24 22.10
CA ASP A 142 -0.09 3.87 21.42
C ASP A 142 0.26 4.22 19.96
N ASN A 143 -0.69 4.78 19.22
CA ASN A 143 -0.50 5.13 17.81
C ASN A 143 0.35 6.41 17.60
N GLU A 144 1.04 6.92 18.63
CA GLU A 144 1.68 8.24 18.61
C GLU A 144 2.72 8.39 17.50
N LYS A 145 3.54 7.37 17.23
CA LYS A 145 4.54 7.40 16.14
C LYS A 145 3.92 7.74 14.77
N ILE A 146 2.69 7.28 14.51
CA ILE A 146 1.97 7.55 13.26
C ILE A 146 1.25 8.90 13.34
N THR A 147 0.62 9.25 14.46
CA THR A 147 -0.12 10.51 14.58
C THR A 147 0.78 11.74 14.49
N GLN A 148 2.04 11.63 14.93
CA GLN A 148 3.06 12.69 14.85
C GLN A 148 3.62 12.94 13.44
N LEU A 149 3.34 12.07 12.46
CA LEU A 149 3.78 12.30 11.09
C LEU A 149 3.22 13.63 10.58
N SER A 150 4.04 14.45 9.94
CA SER A 150 3.61 15.78 9.48
C SER A 150 3.98 16.05 8.02
N THR A 151 4.64 15.08 7.38
CA THR A 151 5.07 15.17 6.00
C THR A 151 4.22 14.24 5.14
N LEU A 152 3.86 14.75 3.97
CA LEU A 152 3.27 13.98 2.89
C LEU A 152 4.01 14.40 1.61
N LYS A 153 4.36 13.43 0.77
CA LYS A 153 4.92 13.69 -0.55
C LYS A 153 3.97 14.51 -1.41
N THR A 154 4.53 15.22 -2.37
CA THR A 154 3.73 16.06 -3.29
C THR A 154 2.88 15.20 -4.22
N ASP A 155 1.76 15.75 -4.71
CA ASP A 155 0.90 15.07 -5.69
C ASP A 155 1.69 14.60 -6.92
N ASP A 156 2.66 15.38 -7.37
CA ASP A 156 3.53 15.03 -8.50
C ASP A 156 4.41 13.81 -8.18
N GLU A 157 5.03 13.75 -7.00
CA GLU A 157 5.82 12.58 -6.56
C GLU A 157 4.96 11.33 -6.42
N MET A 158 3.79 11.46 -5.79
CA MET A 158 2.89 10.33 -5.57
C MET A 158 2.34 9.82 -6.90
N TYR A 159 1.93 10.72 -7.80
CA TYR A 159 1.46 10.36 -9.13
C TYR A 159 2.55 9.63 -9.93
N GLU A 160 3.79 10.13 -9.90
CA GLU A 160 4.92 9.48 -10.56
C GLU A 160 5.11 8.05 -10.06
N MET A 161 5.07 7.85 -8.75
CA MET A 161 5.24 6.52 -8.16
C MET A 161 4.07 5.60 -8.50
N LEU A 162 2.84 6.12 -8.50
CA LEU A 162 1.67 5.33 -8.91
C LEU A 162 1.75 4.92 -10.38
N ASP A 163 2.13 5.83 -11.29
CA ASP A 163 2.30 5.51 -12.72
C ASP A 163 3.40 4.45 -12.92
N LEU A 164 4.50 4.51 -12.14
CA LEU A 164 5.53 3.48 -12.17
C LEU A 164 4.96 2.12 -11.76
N TYR A 165 4.29 2.04 -10.60
CA TYR A 165 3.72 0.79 -10.09
C TYR A 165 2.57 0.25 -10.95
N TYR A 166 1.78 1.12 -11.60
CA TYR A 166 0.79 0.74 -12.61
C TYR A 166 1.44 -0.01 -13.78
N ARG A 167 2.53 0.53 -14.33
CA ARG A 167 3.28 -0.06 -15.45
C ARG A 167 4.02 -1.33 -15.07
N LEU A 168 4.60 -1.38 -13.87
CA LEU A 168 5.23 -2.58 -13.32
C LEU A 168 4.20 -3.69 -13.10
N HIS A 169 2.99 -3.35 -12.65
CA HIS A 169 1.93 -4.33 -12.49
C HIS A 169 1.53 -4.92 -13.86
N TRP A 170 1.36 -4.08 -14.88
CA TRP A 170 1.13 -4.53 -16.26
C TRP A 170 2.24 -5.47 -16.74
N TYR A 171 3.51 -5.13 -16.49
CA TYR A 171 4.65 -5.96 -16.86
C TYR A 171 4.55 -7.35 -16.23
N CYS A 172 4.27 -7.45 -14.92
CA CYS A 172 4.10 -8.72 -14.23
C CYS A 172 2.95 -9.56 -14.82
N VAL A 173 1.80 -8.93 -15.08
CA VAL A 173 0.62 -9.58 -15.66
C VAL A 173 0.91 -10.11 -17.06
N ASP A 174 1.57 -9.31 -17.91
CA ASP A 174 1.91 -9.68 -19.28
C ASP A 174 2.94 -10.83 -19.34
N GLU A 175 3.95 -10.84 -18.46
CA GLU A 175 4.86 -11.99 -18.34
C GLU A 175 4.09 -13.27 -18.00
N ARG A 176 3.21 -13.22 -16.98
CA ARG A 176 2.40 -14.36 -16.55
C ARG A 176 1.50 -14.87 -17.67
N ILE A 177 0.80 -13.99 -18.40
CA ILE A 177 -0.06 -14.36 -19.53
C ILE A 177 0.73 -15.08 -20.63
N LYS A 178 2.00 -14.71 -20.82
CA LYS A 178 2.91 -15.34 -21.78
C LYS A 178 3.58 -16.61 -21.26
N GLY A 179 3.22 -17.08 -20.05
CA GLY A 179 3.84 -18.24 -19.42
C GLY A 179 5.30 -18.02 -19.01
N GLN A 180 5.70 -16.75 -18.83
CA GLN A 180 7.02 -16.34 -18.39
C GLN A 180 6.97 -15.88 -16.94
N GLN A 181 8.13 -15.87 -16.28
CA GLN A 181 8.27 -15.33 -14.93
C GLN A 181 8.81 -13.91 -14.99
N ALA A 182 8.09 -12.96 -14.38
CA ALA A 182 8.58 -11.60 -14.22
C ALA A 182 9.84 -11.55 -13.35
N LYS A 183 10.71 -10.56 -13.60
CA LYS A 183 11.94 -10.36 -12.82
C LYS A 183 11.69 -9.81 -11.41
N ILE A 184 10.47 -9.36 -11.13
CA ILE A 184 10.03 -8.78 -9.86
C ILE A 184 8.80 -9.51 -9.36
N ASN A 185 8.47 -9.37 -8.07
CA ASN A 185 7.35 -10.06 -7.47
C ASN A 185 6.03 -9.32 -7.75
N GLU A 186 5.08 -10.01 -8.40
CA GLU A 186 3.77 -9.42 -8.73
C GLU A 186 2.97 -9.02 -7.50
N GLY A 187 2.94 -9.85 -6.44
CA GLY A 187 2.18 -9.57 -5.22
C GLY A 187 2.67 -8.31 -4.50
N LEU A 188 3.98 -8.14 -4.39
CA LEU A 188 4.59 -6.92 -3.84
C LEU A 188 4.19 -5.69 -4.66
N VAL A 189 4.29 -5.76 -5.98
CA VAL A 189 3.91 -4.66 -6.87
C VAL A 189 2.42 -4.36 -6.76
N TYR A 190 1.59 -5.39 -6.67
CA TYR A 190 0.14 -5.28 -6.55
C TYR A 190 -0.26 -4.53 -5.28
N GLU A 191 0.25 -4.94 -4.11
CA GLU A 191 -0.14 -4.35 -2.82
C GLU A 191 0.34 -2.91 -2.68
N ARG A 192 1.57 -2.61 -3.13
CA ARG A 192 2.09 -1.24 -3.16
C ARG A 192 1.29 -0.36 -4.10
N ARG A 193 0.95 -0.86 -5.30
CA ARG A 193 0.07 -0.14 -6.23
C ARG A 193 -1.29 0.11 -5.59
N LYS A 194 -1.94 -0.91 -5.01
CA LYS A 194 -3.25 -0.77 -4.36
C LYS A 194 -3.26 0.36 -3.33
N ALA A 195 -2.23 0.43 -2.49
CA ALA A 195 -2.08 1.49 -1.51
C ALA A 195 -1.91 2.88 -2.15
N LEU A 196 -1.14 2.99 -3.23
CA LEU A 196 -0.95 4.24 -3.99
C LEU A 196 -2.22 4.69 -4.74
N GLU A 197 -2.98 3.76 -5.31
CA GLU A 197 -4.28 4.01 -5.95
C GLU A 197 -5.27 4.59 -4.92
N TRP A 198 -5.33 3.94 -3.75
CA TRP A 198 -6.13 4.44 -2.63
C TRP A 198 -5.64 5.83 -2.20
N LEU A 199 -4.34 6.01 -1.95
CA LEU A 199 -3.76 7.29 -1.52
C LEU A 199 -4.17 8.48 -2.39
N ILE A 200 -4.12 8.32 -3.72
CA ILE A 200 -4.32 9.37 -4.71
C ILE A 200 -5.80 9.60 -5.06
N ASN A 201 -6.70 8.67 -4.74
CA ASN A 201 -8.11 8.81 -5.04
C ASN A 201 -8.97 8.74 -3.76
N LYS A 202 -9.26 9.88 -3.14
CA LYS A 202 -10.05 9.93 -1.88
C LYS A 202 -11.46 9.33 -1.97
N ASN A 203 -12.01 9.16 -3.16
CA ASN A 203 -13.34 8.60 -3.37
C ASN A 203 -13.34 7.06 -3.47
N SER A 204 -12.16 6.45 -3.56
CA SER A 204 -12.01 5.00 -3.67
C SER A 204 -12.29 4.29 -2.35
N ASP A 205 -12.84 3.09 -2.40
CA ASP A 205 -13.01 2.24 -1.23
C ASP A 205 -11.80 1.29 -1.09
N TRP A 206 -11.25 1.12 0.11
CA TRP A 206 -10.09 0.26 0.34
C TRP A 206 -10.35 -1.20 -0.08
N ASP A 207 -11.56 -1.69 0.15
CA ASP A 207 -11.95 -3.05 -0.18
C ASP A 207 -12.20 -3.24 -1.70
N ASN A 208 -12.38 -2.14 -2.44
CA ASN A 208 -12.77 -2.15 -3.85
C ASN A 208 -11.96 -1.15 -4.69
N ILE A 209 -10.64 -1.31 -4.67
CA ILE A 209 -9.73 -0.60 -5.56
C ILE A 209 -9.70 -1.28 -6.93
N GLU A 210 -9.88 -0.50 -7.99
CA GLU A 210 -9.76 -0.97 -9.37
C GLU A 210 -8.29 -1.24 -9.71
N MET A 211 -7.95 -2.50 -10.00
CA MET A 211 -6.57 -2.94 -10.18
C MET A 211 -6.27 -3.46 -11.59
N SER A 212 -7.20 -3.29 -12.54
CA SER A 212 -6.96 -3.67 -13.94
C SER A 212 -5.73 -2.95 -14.54
N THR A 213 -5.10 -3.63 -15.50
CA THR A 213 -3.90 -3.19 -16.25
C THR A 213 -4.02 -3.60 -17.70
#